data_AF-A0A2N2VEK5-F1
#
_entry.id   AF-A0A2N2VEK5-F1
#
_cell.length_a   1.000
_cell.length_b   1.000
_cell.length_c   1.000
_cell.angle_alpha   90.00
_cell.angle_beta   90.00
_cell.angle_gamma   90.00
#
_symmetry.space_group_name_H-M   'P 1'
#
loop_
_entity.id
_entity.type
_entity.pdbx_description
1 polymer ?
#
loop_
_entity_poly.entity_id
_entity_poly.type
_entity_poly.pdbx_seq_one_letter_code
_entity_poly.pdbx_strand_id
1 'polypeptide(L)'
;MIMPRTLNGHLALRLTGILLLVLLCLALQGLWLKELANDKARENQLTNAREHYAVVLADLDRRWGREAVNLKTRIEAQEILDSKGQRNDKLLAYLISQGSSIEFPSLRIEKTNGEVLAAYDYAGHVDPKMKFAQGQVSTWAQNPADGQLYLVIRQFIWLGKENGYLVLFKPMDHAALTQITYPGTRLSLWWKGKTAASSDGEDGLRRTAASFAKPENGSSSVALTWSGPESEASPKLLVETLASELIDADHTARPVMLLFFVLLIAIAVSFSALWLRASRQIEALVQADQRFHTLNAIDGQVAQWLRAAHHGPVESARQLADSLEQHMRATAAGHEAPTSPRLPPDA
;
A
#
# COMPACT_ATOMS: atom_id res chain seq x y z
N MET A 1 -11.89 33.51 -52.91
CA MET A 1 -12.41 33.39 -51.54
C MET A 1 -11.64 32.26 -50.84
N ILE A 2 -10.47 32.59 -50.28
CA ILE A 2 -9.57 31.61 -49.65
C ILE A 2 -9.85 31.70 -48.14
N MET A 3 -10.52 30.69 -47.60
CA MET A 3 -10.87 30.64 -46.17
C MET A 3 -9.59 30.62 -45.31
N PRO A 4 -9.55 31.35 -44.17
CA PRO A 4 -8.44 31.35 -43.22
C PRO A 4 -8.36 30.00 -42.47
N ARG A 5 -7.85 28.96 -43.14
CA ARG A 5 -7.65 27.61 -42.55
C ARG A 5 -6.54 27.54 -41.50
N THR A 6 -5.67 28.56 -41.42
CA THR A 6 -4.48 28.52 -40.55
C THR A 6 -4.77 28.89 -39.09
N LEU A 7 -5.75 29.79 -38.83
CA LEU A 7 -6.00 30.29 -37.47
C LEU A 7 -6.63 29.22 -36.56
N ASN A 8 -7.60 28.47 -37.08
CA ASN A 8 -8.29 27.41 -36.34
C ASN A 8 -7.35 26.24 -36.00
N GLY A 9 -6.40 25.94 -36.89
CA GLY A 9 -5.42 24.88 -36.67
C GLY A 9 -4.48 25.18 -35.49
N HIS A 10 -3.99 26.41 -35.39
CA HIS A 10 -3.13 26.81 -34.26
C HIS A 10 -3.88 26.83 -32.93
N LEU A 11 -5.14 27.25 -32.92
CA LEU A 11 -5.96 27.28 -31.70
C LEU A 11 -6.32 25.86 -31.24
N ALA A 12 -6.70 24.98 -32.17
CA ALA A 12 -6.94 23.57 -31.88
C ALA A 12 -5.68 22.88 -31.33
N LEU A 13 -4.51 23.10 -31.95
CA LEU A 13 -3.24 22.53 -31.48
C LEU A 13 -2.91 22.99 -30.05
N ARG A 14 -3.09 24.28 -29.74
CA ARG A 14 -2.86 24.83 -28.40
C ARG A 14 -3.80 24.25 -27.36
N LEU A 15 -5.10 24.14 -27.68
CA LEU A 15 -6.09 23.53 -26.78
C LEU A 15 -5.78 22.06 -26.52
N THR A 16 -5.47 21.29 -27.56
CA THR A 16 -5.05 19.90 -27.42
C THR A 16 -3.81 19.78 -26.56
N GLY A 17 -2.81 20.66 -26.75
CA GLY A 17 -1.61 20.69 -25.92
C GLY A 17 -1.90 20.96 -24.45
N ILE A 18 -2.79 21.93 -24.14
CA ILE A 18 -3.20 22.23 -22.76
C ILE A 18 -3.97 21.05 -22.15
N LEU A 19 -4.88 20.42 -22.89
CA LEU A 19 -5.63 19.26 -22.41
C LEU A 19 -4.73 18.07 -22.11
N LEU A 20 -3.73 17.81 -22.97
CA LEU A 20 -2.72 16.79 -22.71
C LEU A 20 -1.88 17.11 -21.48
N LEU A 21 -1.51 18.38 -21.27
CA LEU A 21 -0.79 18.82 -20.08
C LEU A 21 -1.63 18.60 -18.80
N VAL A 22 -2.91 18.97 -18.82
CA VAL A 22 -3.83 18.75 -17.69
C VAL A 22 -3.98 17.26 -17.39
N LEU A 23 -4.16 16.43 -18.42
CA LEU A 23 -4.24 14.98 -18.25
C LEU A 23 -2.95 14.41 -17.63
N LEU A 24 -1.78 14.87 -18.09
CA LEU A 24 -0.50 14.46 -17.54
C LEU A 24 -0.35 14.86 -16.07
N CYS A 25 -0.73 16.08 -15.70
CA CYS A 25 -0.72 16.54 -14.31
C CYS A 25 -1.65 15.69 -13.42
N LEU A 26 -2.86 15.38 -13.89
CA LEU A 26 -3.79 14.52 -13.15
C LEU A 26 -3.26 13.09 -13.00
N ALA A 27 -2.63 12.54 -14.04
CA ALA A 27 -2.01 11.21 -13.98
C ALA A 27 -0.84 11.18 -12.98
N LEU A 28 0.04 12.19 -13.01
CA LEU A 28 1.14 12.32 -12.06
C LEU A 28 0.64 12.47 -10.62
N GLN A 29 -0.40 13.28 -10.40
CA GLN A 29 -1.02 13.43 -9.08
C GLN A 29 -1.64 12.11 -8.59
N GLY A 30 -2.29 11.34 -9.48
CA GLY A 30 -2.83 10.02 -9.16
C GLY A 30 -1.74 9.03 -8.76
N LEU A 31 -0.64 8.97 -9.52
CA LEU A 31 0.51 8.12 -9.21
C LEU A 31 1.14 8.47 -7.86
N TRP A 32 1.35 9.76 -7.60
CA TRP A 32 1.90 10.23 -6.32
C TRP A 32 1.00 9.86 -5.13
N LEU A 33 -0.32 10.04 -5.28
CA LEU A 33 -1.27 9.69 -4.23
C LEU A 33 -1.32 8.17 -4.00
N LYS A 34 -1.21 7.36 -5.06
CA LYS A 34 -1.10 5.90 -4.98
C LYS A 34 0.13 5.49 -4.18
N GLU A 35 1.30 6.03 -4.50
CA GLU A 35 2.55 5.74 -3.79
C GLU A 35 2.43 6.09 -2.30
N LEU A 36 1.95 7.30 -1.99
CA LEU A 36 1.75 7.75 -0.61
C LEU A 36 0.79 6.85 0.18
N ALA A 37 -0.33 6.45 -0.44
CA ALA A 37 -1.32 5.58 0.19
C ALA A 37 -0.77 4.16 0.42
N ASN A 38 -0.05 3.60 -0.56
CA ASN A 38 0.56 2.28 -0.45
C ASN A 38 1.68 2.26 0.60
N ASP A 39 2.53 3.29 0.65
CA ASP A 39 3.57 3.42 1.66
C ASP A 39 2.97 3.50 3.06
N LYS A 40 1.91 4.30 3.24
CA LYS A 40 1.23 4.39 4.53
C LYS A 40 0.53 3.10 4.93
N ALA A 41 -0.11 2.43 3.98
CA ALA A 41 -0.73 1.13 4.21
C ALA A 41 0.30 0.07 4.63
N ARG A 42 1.46 0.04 3.97
CA ARG A 42 2.56 -0.87 4.29
C ARG A 42 3.16 -0.60 5.66
N GLU A 43 3.39 0.67 6.01
CA GLU A 43 3.86 1.06 7.35
C GLU A 43 2.88 0.62 8.45
N ASN A 44 1.59 0.86 8.23
CA ASN A 44 0.54 0.43 9.17
C ASN A 44 0.48 -1.10 9.29
N GLN A 45 0.57 -1.84 8.17
CA GLN A 45 0.60 -3.30 8.17
C GLN A 45 1.81 -3.85 8.92
N LEU A 46 3.00 -3.27 8.72
CA LEU A 46 4.21 -3.68 9.44
C LEU A 46 4.11 -3.39 10.93
N THR A 47 3.57 -2.23 11.31
CA THR A 47 3.35 -1.87 12.71
C THR A 47 2.38 -2.85 13.37
N ASN A 48 1.24 -3.11 12.73
CA ASN A 48 0.26 -4.08 13.23
C ASN A 48 0.83 -5.50 13.31
N ALA A 49 1.60 -5.92 12.31
CA ALA A 49 2.25 -7.23 12.31
C ALA A 49 3.29 -7.33 13.44
N ARG A 50 4.09 -6.27 13.66
CA ARG A 50 5.05 -6.19 14.75
C ARG A 50 4.38 -6.34 16.11
N GLU A 51 3.30 -5.60 16.34
CA GLU A 51 2.53 -5.64 17.59
C GLU A 51 1.87 -7.01 17.78
N HIS A 52 1.24 -7.55 16.75
CA HIS A 52 0.61 -8.87 16.78
C HIS A 52 1.63 -9.95 17.15
N TYR A 53 2.78 -9.99 16.47
CA TYR A 53 3.78 -11.00 16.72
C TYR A 53 4.49 -10.83 18.06
N ALA A 54 4.66 -9.62 18.57
CA ALA A 54 5.15 -9.42 19.93
C ALA A 54 4.24 -10.10 20.98
N VAL A 55 2.91 -10.01 20.79
CA VAL A 55 1.94 -10.69 21.66
C VAL A 55 1.97 -12.21 21.46
N VAL A 56 1.94 -12.68 20.21
CA VAL A 56 1.98 -14.12 19.90
C VAL A 56 3.22 -14.79 20.49
N LEU A 57 4.39 -14.18 20.35
CA LEU A 57 5.64 -14.71 20.88
C LEU A 57 5.62 -14.79 22.41
N ALA A 58 5.15 -13.74 23.09
CA ALA A 58 5.01 -13.75 24.54
C ALA A 58 4.02 -14.83 25.01
N ASP A 59 2.93 -15.06 24.28
CA ASP A 59 1.94 -16.08 24.62
C ASP A 59 2.43 -17.50 24.34
N LEU A 60 3.22 -17.73 23.29
CA LEU A 60 3.91 -19.00 23.03
C LEU A 60 4.88 -19.33 24.16
N ASP A 61 5.73 -18.38 24.55
CA ASP A 61 6.69 -18.58 25.63
C ASP A 61 5.98 -18.92 26.95
N ARG A 62 4.88 -18.24 27.27
CA ARG A 62 4.04 -18.55 28.44
C ARG A 62 3.38 -19.93 28.33
N ARG A 63 2.84 -20.28 27.16
CA ARG A 63 2.19 -21.57 26.92
C ARG A 63 3.20 -22.70 27.09
N TRP A 64 4.35 -22.62 26.43
CA TRP A 64 5.41 -23.62 26.54
C TRP A 64 5.95 -23.72 27.97
N GLY A 65 6.10 -22.60 28.68
CA GLY A 65 6.44 -22.61 30.10
C GLY A 65 5.43 -23.36 30.96
N ARG A 66 4.12 -23.13 30.76
CA ARG A 66 3.06 -23.87 31.49
C ARG A 66 3.06 -25.35 31.13
N GLU A 67 3.19 -25.71 29.87
CA GLU A 67 3.25 -27.11 29.44
C GLU A 67 4.47 -27.83 30.02
N ALA A 68 5.63 -27.15 30.10
CA ALA A 68 6.83 -27.69 30.73
C ALA A 68 6.60 -28.02 32.22
N VAL A 69 5.94 -27.11 32.96
CA VAL A 69 5.60 -27.31 34.37
C VAL A 69 4.55 -28.41 34.55
N ASN A 70 3.54 -28.46 33.67
CA ASN A 70 2.51 -29.51 33.68
C ASN A 70 3.12 -30.89 33.44
N LEU A 71 3.98 -31.01 32.43
CA LEU A 71 4.67 -32.26 32.11
C LEU A 71 5.55 -32.72 33.27
N LYS A 72 6.35 -31.81 33.84
CA LYS A 72 7.14 -32.06 35.05
C LYS A 72 6.27 -32.62 36.18
N THR A 73 5.19 -31.92 36.53
CA THR A 73 4.30 -32.29 37.64
C THR A 73 3.67 -33.67 37.44
N ARG A 74 3.29 -34.01 36.20
CA ARG A 74 2.76 -35.35 35.88
C ARG A 74 3.81 -36.46 36.01
N ILE A 75 5.05 -36.21 35.57
CA ILE A 75 6.15 -37.17 35.72
C ILE A 75 6.45 -37.42 37.21
N GLU A 76 6.49 -36.35 38.03
CA GLU A 76 6.71 -36.46 39.47
C GLU A 76 5.56 -37.21 40.17
N ALA A 77 4.30 -36.90 39.83
CA ALA A 77 3.13 -37.52 40.45
C ALA A 77 2.98 -39.02 40.15
N GLN A 78 3.57 -39.51 39.05
CA GLN A 78 3.55 -40.92 38.68
C GLN A 78 4.71 -41.73 39.28
N GLU A 79 5.61 -41.09 40.04
CA GLU A 79 6.77 -41.74 40.68
C GLU A 79 7.63 -42.55 39.67
N ILE A 80 7.61 -42.15 38.39
CA ILE A 80 8.32 -42.84 37.29
C ILE A 80 9.82 -42.95 37.60
N LEU A 81 10.35 -41.99 38.35
CA LEU A 81 11.78 -41.77 38.54
C LEU A 81 12.38 -42.52 39.74
N ASP A 82 11.57 -43.15 40.59
CA ASP A 82 12.03 -43.76 41.84
C ASP A 82 12.75 -45.12 41.63
N SER A 83 12.41 -45.84 40.56
CA SER A 83 12.94 -47.17 40.25
C SER A 83 14.20 -47.11 39.38
N LYS A 84 15.41 -47.10 39.96
CA LYS A 84 16.70 -46.96 39.23
C LYS A 84 16.88 -47.90 38.02
N GLY A 85 16.34 -49.11 38.06
CA GLY A 85 16.50 -50.10 36.98
C GLY A 85 15.45 -50.05 35.86
N GLN A 86 14.30 -49.42 36.09
CA GLN A 86 13.17 -49.38 35.14
C GLN A 86 12.77 -47.95 34.76
N ARG A 87 13.53 -46.95 35.21
CA ARG A 87 13.21 -45.53 35.02
C ARG A 87 13.01 -45.17 33.55
N ASN A 88 13.93 -45.61 32.69
CA ASN A 88 13.87 -45.28 31.27
C ASN A 88 12.68 -45.95 30.59
N ASP A 89 12.44 -47.23 30.89
CA ASP A 89 11.32 -47.99 30.31
C ASP A 89 9.96 -47.43 30.76
N LYS A 90 9.83 -47.05 32.03
CA LYS A 90 8.60 -46.42 32.57
C LYS A 90 8.40 -45.02 31.96
N LEU A 91 9.45 -44.22 31.82
CA LEU A 91 9.38 -42.91 31.18
C LEU A 91 8.97 -43.05 29.71
N LEU A 92 9.60 -43.98 28.98
CA LEU A 92 9.29 -44.27 27.60
C LEU A 92 7.84 -44.74 27.44
N ALA A 93 7.39 -45.68 28.27
CA ALA A 93 6.01 -46.17 28.26
C ALA A 93 5.01 -45.04 28.56
N TYR A 94 5.31 -44.17 29.52
CA TYR A 94 4.50 -42.98 29.81
C TYR A 94 4.43 -42.05 28.59
N LEU A 95 5.56 -41.70 27.98
CA LEU A 95 5.60 -40.79 26.83
C LEU A 95 4.91 -41.38 25.60
N ILE A 96 5.13 -42.67 25.31
CA ILE A 96 4.42 -43.38 24.24
C ILE A 96 2.91 -43.37 24.51
N SER A 97 2.46 -43.54 25.75
CA SER A 97 1.03 -43.50 26.10
C SER A 97 0.38 -42.12 25.92
N GLN A 98 1.16 -41.04 26.00
CA GLN A 98 0.69 -39.68 25.69
C GLN A 98 0.61 -39.42 24.17
N GLY A 99 1.28 -40.24 23.35
CA GLY A 99 1.22 -40.20 21.89
C GLY A 99 1.81 -38.92 21.29
N SER A 100 1.23 -38.48 20.16
CA SER A 100 1.64 -37.26 19.43
C SER A 100 1.22 -35.95 20.10
N SER A 101 0.52 -36.02 21.25
CA SER A 101 -0.01 -34.83 21.94
C SER A 101 1.05 -34.09 22.77
N ILE A 102 2.32 -34.49 22.71
CA ILE A 102 3.39 -33.88 23.51
C ILE A 102 3.93 -32.66 22.77
N GLU A 103 3.84 -31.49 23.40
CA GLU A 103 4.36 -30.21 22.88
C GLU A 103 5.88 -30.24 22.63
N PHE A 104 6.58 -31.11 23.36
CA PHE A 104 8.04 -31.35 23.33
C PHE A 104 8.36 -32.75 22.78
N PRO A 105 8.72 -32.88 21.49
CA PRO A 105 8.99 -34.18 20.88
C PRO A 105 10.26 -34.86 21.40
N SER A 106 11.16 -34.11 22.02
CA SER A 106 12.34 -34.67 22.70
C SER A 106 12.46 -34.11 24.11
N LEU A 107 12.92 -34.96 25.03
CA LEU A 107 13.24 -34.58 26.40
C LEU A 107 14.35 -35.44 26.99
N ARG A 108 14.98 -34.91 28.03
CA ARG A 108 16.04 -35.58 28.79
C ARG A 108 15.84 -35.33 30.27
N ILE A 109 16.25 -36.30 31.08
CA ILE A 109 16.34 -36.17 32.52
C ILE A 109 17.81 -36.23 32.87
N GLU A 110 18.33 -35.17 33.48
CA GLU A 110 19.73 -35.00 33.83
C GLU A 110 19.89 -34.90 35.35
N LYS A 111 20.99 -35.41 35.89
CA LYS A 111 21.42 -35.07 37.26
C LYS A 111 21.88 -33.61 37.31
N THR A 112 22.08 -33.08 38.52
CA THR A 112 22.64 -31.73 38.72
C THR A 112 24.06 -31.54 38.16
N ASN A 113 24.82 -32.63 37.96
CA ASN A 113 26.13 -32.63 37.31
C ASN A 113 26.07 -32.70 35.76
N GLY A 114 24.87 -32.77 35.17
CA GLY A 114 24.66 -32.89 33.72
C GLY A 114 24.70 -34.33 33.18
N GLU A 115 24.83 -35.34 34.03
CA GLU A 115 24.75 -36.74 33.61
C GLU A 115 23.32 -37.08 33.19
N VAL A 116 23.14 -37.52 31.94
CA VAL A 116 21.84 -37.92 31.39
C VAL A 116 21.43 -39.27 31.98
N LEU A 117 20.31 -39.29 32.69
CA LEU A 117 19.73 -40.48 33.32
C LEU A 117 18.73 -41.20 32.41
N ALA A 118 18.00 -40.42 31.62
CA ALA A 118 17.01 -40.91 30.67
C ALA A 118 16.86 -39.90 29.53
N ALA A 119 16.59 -40.38 28.33
CA ALA A 119 16.38 -39.55 27.16
C ALA A 119 15.27 -40.16 26.31
N TYR A 120 14.44 -39.30 25.75
CA TYR A 120 13.41 -39.66 24.79
C TYR A 120 13.49 -38.72 23.60
N ASP A 121 13.61 -39.31 22.41
CA ASP A 121 13.72 -38.63 21.14
C ASP A 121 12.68 -39.22 20.18
N TYR A 122 11.62 -38.47 19.86
CA TYR A 122 10.59 -38.96 18.93
C TYR A 122 11.09 -39.02 17.48
N ALA A 123 11.89 -38.05 17.05
CA ALA A 123 12.38 -37.95 15.67
C ALA A 123 13.84 -37.46 15.62
N GLY A 124 14.77 -38.41 15.54
CA GLY A 124 16.20 -38.12 15.44
C GLY A 124 16.87 -37.85 16.78
N HIS A 125 18.17 -38.07 16.86
CA HIS A 125 18.93 -37.86 18.08
C HIS A 125 19.15 -36.36 18.32
N VAL A 126 18.64 -35.83 19.43
CA VAL A 126 18.72 -34.40 19.74
C VAL A 126 19.79 -34.18 20.80
N ASP A 127 21.02 -33.82 20.42
CA ASP A 127 22.13 -33.55 21.36
C ASP A 127 22.78 -32.15 21.20
N PRO A 128 22.00 -31.06 21.35
CA PRO A 128 22.56 -29.74 21.22
C PRO A 128 23.42 -29.39 22.46
N LYS A 129 24.60 -28.81 22.21
CA LYS A 129 25.45 -28.27 23.29
C LYS A 129 24.82 -27.00 23.84
N MET A 130 24.25 -27.09 25.03
CA MET A 130 23.55 -26.00 25.71
C MET A 130 24.27 -25.57 26.98
N LYS A 131 24.21 -24.26 27.28
CA LYS A 131 24.69 -23.68 28.53
C LYS A 131 23.59 -22.77 29.05
N PHE A 132 23.16 -22.99 30.29
CA PHE A 132 22.20 -22.14 30.95
C PHE A 132 22.94 -21.22 31.92
N ALA A 133 22.63 -19.93 31.89
CA ALA A 133 23.03 -19.02 32.96
C ALA A 133 22.32 -19.40 34.27
N GLN A 134 22.85 -18.91 35.40
CA GLN A 134 22.23 -19.10 36.70
C GLN A 134 20.82 -18.46 36.70
N GLY A 135 19.81 -19.24 37.11
CA GLY A 135 18.40 -18.80 37.11
C GLY A 135 17.71 -18.82 35.73
N GLN A 136 18.44 -19.11 34.65
CA GLN A 136 17.84 -19.22 33.32
C GLN A 136 17.08 -20.55 33.18
N VAL A 137 15.80 -20.45 32.82
CA VAL A 137 14.89 -21.58 32.61
C VAL A 137 14.77 -22.01 31.16
N SER A 138 15.17 -21.17 30.20
CA SER A 138 15.15 -21.50 28.78
C SER A 138 16.36 -20.94 28.04
N THR A 139 16.87 -21.67 27.05
CA THR A 139 17.95 -21.24 26.18
C THR A 139 17.73 -21.75 24.76
N TRP A 140 18.34 -21.08 23.80
CA TRP A 140 18.35 -21.50 22.41
C TRP A 140 19.58 -22.36 22.13
N ALA A 141 19.42 -23.46 21.40
CA ALA A 141 20.52 -24.32 21.02
C ALA A 141 20.29 -24.93 19.64
N GLN A 142 21.36 -25.04 18.85
CA GLN A 142 21.32 -25.68 17.54
C GLN A 142 21.92 -27.07 17.66
N ASN A 143 21.23 -28.08 17.14
CA ASN A 143 21.73 -29.44 17.12
C ASN A 143 22.82 -29.55 16.02
N PRO A 144 24.05 -29.99 16.34
CA PRO A 144 25.13 -30.05 15.36
C PRO A 144 24.92 -31.12 14.28
N ALA A 145 24.09 -32.13 14.54
CA ALA A 145 23.88 -33.26 13.63
C ALA A 145 23.02 -32.88 12.41
N ASP A 146 21.95 -32.13 12.62
CA ASP A 146 20.96 -31.75 11.59
C ASP A 146 20.89 -30.23 11.34
N GLY A 147 21.52 -29.41 12.18
CA GLY A 147 21.46 -27.96 12.11
C GLY A 147 20.13 -27.37 12.58
N GLN A 148 19.22 -28.17 13.13
CA GLN A 148 17.91 -27.71 13.58
C GLN A 148 18.03 -26.87 14.86
N LEU A 149 17.27 -25.78 14.92
CA LEU A 149 17.22 -24.89 16.07
C LEU A 149 16.16 -25.36 17.06
N TYR A 150 16.52 -25.39 18.33
CA TYR A 150 15.65 -25.78 19.43
C TYR A 150 15.55 -24.66 20.46
N LEU A 151 14.33 -24.42 20.94
CA LEU A 151 14.12 -23.80 22.25
C LEU A 151 14.23 -24.91 23.29
N VAL A 152 15.22 -24.79 24.16
CA VAL A 152 15.47 -25.71 25.25
C VAL A 152 14.91 -25.13 26.54
N ILE A 153 14.01 -25.84 27.21
CA ILE A 153 13.42 -25.44 28.49
C ILE A 153 13.91 -26.40 29.56
N ARG A 154 14.44 -25.88 30.67
CA ARG A 154 14.94 -26.64 31.81
C ARG A 154 14.06 -26.42 33.02
N GLN A 155 13.50 -27.50 33.55
CA GLN A 155 12.71 -27.53 34.76
C GLN A 155 13.43 -28.33 35.83
N PHE A 156 13.41 -27.86 37.07
CA PHE A 156 13.92 -28.64 38.20
C PHE A 156 12.94 -29.76 38.51
N ILE A 157 13.42 -31.00 38.61
CA ILE A 157 12.57 -32.18 38.84
C ILE A 157 13.10 -33.02 40.01
N TRP A 158 12.20 -33.53 40.83
CA TRP A 158 12.52 -34.46 41.90
C TRP A 158 12.64 -35.88 41.36
N LEU A 159 13.77 -36.53 41.66
CA LEU A 159 14.11 -37.90 41.21
C LEU A 159 13.94 -38.93 42.34
N GLY A 160 13.12 -38.62 43.34
CA GLY A 160 12.89 -39.44 44.54
C GLY A 160 13.94 -39.24 45.64
N LYS A 161 15.21 -39.51 45.34
CA LYS A 161 16.32 -39.40 46.32
C LYS A 161 17.20 -38.17 46.15
N GLU A 162 17.20 -37.64 44.95
CA GLU A 162 18.03 -36.50 44.54
C GLU A 162 17.21 -35.59 43.64
N ASN A 163 17.72 -34.39 43.40
CA ASN A 163 17.14 -33.49 42.43
C ASN A 163 17.88 -33.60 41.11
N GLY A 164 17.18 -33.28 40.03
CA GLY A 164 17.74 -33.21 38.69
C GLY A 164 17.07 -32.14 37.86
N TYR A 165 17.27 -32.25 36.56
CA TYR A 165 16.69 -31.37 35.57
C TYR A 165 15.92 -32.17 34.54
N LEU A 166 14.69 -31.77 34.28
CA LEU A 166 13.94 -32.14 33.10
C LEU A 166 14.26 -31.10 32.02
N VAL A 167 14.96 -31.54 30.97
CA VAL A 167 15.30 -30.71 29.82
C VAL A 167 14.38 -31.07 28.67
N LEU A 168 13.66 -30.09 28.16
CA LEU A 168 12.64 -30.23 27.12
C LEU A 168 13.11 -29.50 25.86
N PHE A 169 12.94 -30.13 24.71
CA PHE A 169 13.38 -29.58 23.43
C PHE A 169 12.16 -29.30 22.55
N LYS A 170 11.97 -28.02 22.21
CA LYS A 170 10.96 -27.59 21.25
C LYS A 170 11.64 -27.24 19.92
N PRO A 171 11.47 -28.04 18.86
CA PRO A 171 12.04 -27.72 17.56
C PRO A 171 11.38 -26.47 16.98
N MET A 172 12.20 -25.60 16.41
CA MET A 172 11.76 -24.45 15.61
C MET A 172 11.92 -24.76 14.14
N ASP A 173 11.01 -25.58 13.62
CA ASP A 173 10.97 -25.95 12.21
C ASP A 173 9.98 -25.08 11.41
N HIS A 174 9.82 -25.42 10.14
CA HIS A 174 8.87 -24.79 9.25
C HIS A 174 7.44 -24.89 9.79
N ALA A 175 7.05 -26.06 10.29
CA ALA A 175 5.70 -26.32 10.77
C ALA A 175 5.36 -25.46 12.01
N ALA A 176 6.31 -25.29 12.93
CA ALA A 176 6.15 -24.42 14.10
C ALA A 176 5.88 -22.96 13.68
N LEU A 177 6.56 -22.47 12.65
CA LEU A 177 6.30 -21.12 12.10
C LEU A 177 4.96 -21.06 11.36
N THR A 178 4.64 -22.05 10.53
CA THR A 178 3.37 -22.11 9.79
C THR A 178 2.16 -22.07 10.73
N GLN A 179 2.24 -22.72 11.89
CA GLN A 179 1.17 -22.72 12.91
C GLN A 179 0.86 -21.34 13.49
N ILE A 180 1.80 -20.39 13.39
CA ILE A 180 1.67 -19.03 13.94
C ILE A 180 1.64 -17.97 12.84
N THR A 181 1.66 -18.37 11.56
CA THR A 181 1.58 -17.44 10.43
C THR A 181 0.21 -16.79 10.35
N TYR A 182 0.21 -15.47 10.14
CA TYR A 182 -0.98 -14.66 9.90
C TYR A 182 -1.20 -14.49 8.39
N PRO A 183 -2.44 -14.44 7.88
CA PRO A 183 -2.69 -14.27 6.45
C PRO A 183 -1.95 -13.07 5.85
N GLY A 184 -1.34 -13.27 4.68
CA GLY A 184 -0.57 -12.22 4.01
C GLY A 184 0.78 -11.90 4.67
N THR A 185 1.26 -12.76 5.58
CA THR A 185 2.61 -12.65 6.14
C THR A 185 3.43 -13.89 5.86
N ARG A 186 4.75 -13.73 5.78
CA ARG A 186 5.72 -14.81 5.84
C ARG A 186 6.57 -14.64 7.08
N LEU A 187 6.81 -15.73 7.77
CA LEU A 187 7.69 -15.78 8.92
C LEU A 187 8.99 -16.48 8.55
N SER A 188 10.11 -15.94 9.01
CA SER A 188 11.40 -16.60 8.91
C SER A 188 12.18 -16.43 10.20
N LEU A 189 12.70 -17.52 10.72
CA LEU A 189 13.51 -17.52 11.92
C LEU A 189 14.98 -17.39 11.54
N TRP A 190 15.64 -16.40 12.12
CA TRP A 190 17.04 -16.07 11.88
C TRP A 190 17.87 -16.29 13.14
N TRP A 191 18.99 -17.00 12.99
CA TRP A 191 19.87 -17.38 14.09
C TRP A 191 21.33 -17.34 13.66
N LYS A 192 22.17 -16.62 14.40
CA LYS A 192 23.62 -16.51 14.13
C LYS A 192 23.97 -16.23 12.66
N GLY A 193 23.24 -15.30 12.04
CA GLY A 193 23.51 -14.91 10.64
C GLY A 193 22.99 -15.89 9.58
N LYS A 194 22.15 -16.86 9.94
CA LYS A 194 21.56 -17.83 9.00
C LYS A 194 20.06 -17.97 9.24
N THR A 195 19.31 -18.20 8.16
CA THR A 195 17.90 -18.59 8.27
C THR A 195 17.81 -20.03 8.78
N ALA A 196 17.14 -20.23 9.92
CA ALA A 196 16.96 -21.54 10.55
C ALA A 196 15.67 -22.22 10.10
N ALA A 197 14.59 -21.46 9.92
CA ALA A 197 13.29 -21.96 9.48
C ALA A 197 12.49 -20.86 8.76
N SER A 198 11.47 -21.27 8.01
CA SER A 198 10.54 -20.37 7.31
C SER A 198 9.15 -20.99 7.24
N SER A 199 8.09 -20.17 7.38
CA SER A 199 6.71 -20.63 7.24
C SER A 199 6.36 -21.14 5.84
N ASP A 200 7.10 -20.70 4.81
CA ASP A 200 6.96 -21.12 3.41
C ASP A 200 7.88 -22.32 3.08
N GLY A 201 8.43 -23.00 4.09
CA GLY A 201 9.34 -24.12 3.89
C GLY A 201 10.69 -23.69 3.29
N GLU A 202 11.27 -24.60 2.50
CA GLU A 202 12.58 -24.44 1.84
C GLU A 202 12.63 -23.26 0.85
N ASP A 203 11.54 -23.01 0.14
CA ASP A 203 11.47 -21.90 -0.81
C ASP A 203 11.58 -20.54 -0.11
N GLY A 204 10.98 -20.43 1.08
CA GLY A 204 11.12 -19.25 1.91
C GLY A 204 12.54 -19.05 2.46
N LEU A 205 13.25 -20.13 2.82
CA LEU A 205 14.66 -20.04 3.27
C LEU A 205 15.55 -19.37 2.22
N ARG A 206 15.42 -19.78 0.95
CA ARG A 206 16.20 -19.24 -0.17
C ARG A 206 15.92 -17.76 -0.41
N ARG A 207 14.65 -17.35 -0.33
CA ARG A 207 14.24 -15.95 -0.50
C ARG A 207 14.72 -15.08 0.66
N THR A 208 14.53 -15.52 1.89
CA THR A 208 14.95 -14.79 3.09
C THR A 208 16.47 -14.60 3.13
N ALA A 209 17.25 -15.61 2.75
CA ALA A 209 18.70 -15.48 2.65
C ALA A 209 19.12 -14.38 1.66
N ALA A 210 18.39 -14.21 0.55
CA ALA A 210 18.61 -13.12 -0.39
C ALA A 210 18.17 -11.75 0.16
N SER A 211 17.06 -11.70 0.92
CA SER A 211 16.56 -10.48 1.58
C SER A 211 17.56 -9.94 2.61
N PHE A 212 18.12 -10.81 3.47
CA PHE A 212 19.10 -10.39 4.49
C PHE A 212 20.46 -9.97 3.93
N ALA A 213 20.82 -10.42 2.72
CA ALA A 213 22.02 -9.93 2.05
C ALA A 213 21.87 -8.47 1.55
N LYS A 214 20.64 -7.93 1.51
CA LYS A 214 20.33 -6.56 1.09
C LYS A 214 19.36 -5.89 2.08
N PRO A 215 19.78 -5.64 3.33
CA PRO A 215 18.91 -5.11 4.38
C PRO A 215 18.31 -3.73 4.03
N GLU A 216 18.91 -2.98 3.11
CA GLU A 216 18.44 -1.65 2.68
C GLU A 216 17.24 -1.70 1.70
N ASN A 217 16.85 -2.86 1.16
CA ASN A 217 15.89 -2.91 0.04
C ASN A 217 14.46 -3.34 0.40
N GLY A 218 14.16 -3.70 1.65
CA GLY A 218 12.88 -4.32 1.99
C GLY A 218 12.03 -3.51 2.96
N SER A 219 11.35 -2.47 2.48
CA SER A 219 10.33 -1.71 3.24
C SER A 219 9.09 -2.53 3.65
N SER A 220 9.13 -3.84 3.47
CA SER A 220 8.07 -4.82 3.71
C SER A 220 8.42 -5.86 4.78
N SER A 221 9.46 -5.63 5.59
CA SER A 221 9.86 -6.58 6.63
C SER A 221 10.19 -5.92 7.97
N VAL A 222 9.92 -6.63 9.05
CA VAL A 222 10.26 -6.22 10.42
C VAL A 222 10.91 -7.38 11.17
N ALA A 223 12.03 -7.12 11.84
CA ALA A 223 12.71 -8.10 12.67
C ALA A 223 12.30 -7.93 14.14
N LEU A 224 11.88 -9.01 14.77
CA LEU A 224 11.51 -9.10 16.18
C LEU A 224 12.48 -10.06 16.89
N THR A 225 13.01 -9.67 18.04
CA THR A 225 13.77 -10.60 18.89
C THR A 225 12.78 -11.52 19.59
N TRP A 226 12.94 -12.84 19.47
CA TRP A 226 11.98 -13.82 20.01
C TRP A 226 11.91 -13.75 21.54
N SER A 227 13.08 -13.85 22.19
CA SER A 227 13.18 -13.79 23.64
C SER A 227 14.56 -13.31 24.10
N GLY A 228 14.58 -12.67 25.27
CA GLY A 228 15.79 -12.17 25.91
C GLY A 228 16.24 -10.78 25.41
N PRO A 229 17.37 -10.27 25.94
CA PRO A 229 17.96 -9.02 25.47
C PRO A 229 18.39 -9.15 24.00
N GLU A 230 18.40 -8.02 23.29
CA GLU A 230 18.91 -7.98 21.92
C GLU A 230 20.40 -8.36 21.92
N SER A 231 20.69 -9.57 21.43
CA SER A 231 22.04 -10.09 21.30
C SER A 231 22.17 -10.86 19.98
N GLU A 232 23.40 -11.03 19.48
CA GLU A 232 23.65 -11.90 18.32
C GLU A 232 23.27 -13.36 18.57
N ALA A 233 23.21 -13.75 19.84
CA ALA A 233 22.80 -15.07 20.31
C ALA A 233 21.30 -15.15 20.63
N SER A 234 20.50 -14.16 20.26
CA SER A 234 19.04 -14.19 20.40
C SER A 234 18.42 -14.46 19.02
N PRO A 235 17.42 -15.34 18.90
CA PRO A 235 16.78 -15.58 17.61
C PRO A 235 15.96 -14.38 17.23
N LYS A 236 15.98 -14.06 15.95
CA LYS A 236 15.17 -13.00 15.37
C LYS A 236 14.10 -13.62 14.49
N LEU A 237 12.85 -13.31 14.76
CA LEU A 237 11.74 -13.59 13.85
C LEU A 237 11.64 -12.44 12.85
N LEU A 238 11.92 -12.72 11.59
CA LEU A 238 11.62 -11.82 10.48
C LEU A 238 10.16 -12.03 10.08
N VAL A 239 9.39 -10.95 10.08
CA VAL A 239 8.02 -10.89 9.59
C VAL A 239 8.03 -10.11 8.29
N GLU A 240 7.74 -10.77 7.18
CA GLU A 240 7.58 -10.14 5.87
C GLU A 240 6.09 -10.01 5.55
N THR A 241 5.64 -8.83 5.13
CA THR A 241 4.28 -8.64 4.63
C THR A 241 4.25 -8.96 3.14
N LEU A 242 3.45 -9.94 2.75
CA LEU A 242 3.20 -10.34 1.35
C LEU A 242 2.05 -9.54 0.72
N ALA A 243 1.61 -8.46 1.37
CA ALA A 243 0.47 -7.69 0.90
C ALA A 243 0.70 -7.19 -0.52
N SER A 244 -0.24 -7.52 -1.40
CA SER A 244 -0.38 -6.87 -2.70
C SER A 244 -0.61 -5.37 -2.47
N GLU A 245 -0.17 -4.54 -3.42
CA GLU A 245 -0.46 -3.11 -3.42
C GLU A 245 -1.94 -2.87 -3.09
N LEU A 246 -2.21 -2.03 -2.08
CA LEU A 246 -3.57 -1.81 -1.59
C LEU A 246 -4.43 -1.16 -2.68
N ILE A 247 -3.81 -0.27 -3.46
CA ILE A 247 -4.43 0.42 -4.58
C ILE A 247 -3.78 -0.05 -5.87
N ASP A 248 -4.52 -0.86 -6.63
CA ASP A 248 -4.12 -1.23 -7.99
C ASP A 248 -4.11 0.00 -8.91
N ALA A 249 -3.29 -0.02 -9.95
CA ALA A 249 -3.22 1.05 -10.94
C ALA A 249 -4.58 1.30 -11.61
N ASP A 250 -5.37 0.24 -11.85
CA ASP A 250 -6.72 0.35 -12.42
C ASP A 250 -7.67 1.16 -11.49
N HIS A 251 -7.57 0.96 -10.18
CA HIS A 251 -8.38 1.72 -9.21
C HIS A 251 -8.03 3.22 -9.17
N THR A 252 -6.80 3.58 -9.55
CA THR A 252 -6.37 4.99 -9.64
C THR A 252 -6.71 5.61 -11.00
N ALA A 253 -6.64 4.83 -12.08
CA ALA A 253 -6.87 5.32 -13.44
C ALA A 253 -8.33 5.77 -13.66
N ARG A 254 -9.30 5.01 -13.13
CA ARG A 254 -10.74 5.31 -13.29
C ARG A 254 -11.16 6.69 -12.76
N PRO A 255 -10.86 7.08 -11.50
CA PRO A 255 -11.22 8.40 -11.00
C PRO A 255 -10.49 9.54 -11.72
N VAL A 256 -9.21 9.34 -12.11
CA VAL A 256 -8.45 10.32 -12.91
C VAL A 256 -9.13 10.55 -14.26
N MET A 257 -9.50 9.49 -14.97
CA MET A 257 -10.23 9.58 -16.24
C MET A 257 -11.59 10.23 -16.07
N LEU A 258 -12.35 9.87 -15.02
CA LEU A 258 -13.65 10.48 -14.73
C LEU A 258 -13.52 11.99 -14.49
N LEU A 259 -12.55 12.40 -13.68
CA LEU A 259 -12.27 13.82 -13.42
C LEU A 259 -11.88 14.56 -14.71
N PHE A 260 -11.05 13.94 -15.54
CA PHE A 260 -10.67 14.50 -16.84
C PHE A 260 -11.88 14.67 -17.78
N PHE A 261 -12.78 13.67 -17.86
CA PHE A 261 -14.01 13.77 -18.66
C PHE A 261 -14.96 14.85 -18.14
N VAL A 262 -15.13 14.96 -16.83
CA VAL A 262 -15.93 16.04 -16.22
C VAL A 262 -15.37 17.40 -16.60
N LEU A 263 -14.04 17.57 -16.56
CA LEU A 263 -13.37 18.80 -16.94
C LEU A 263 -13.52 19.09 -18.45
N LEU A 264 -13.41 18.08 -19.31
CA LEU A 264 -13.68 18.20 -20.75
C LEU A 264 -15.11 18.65 -21.04
N ILE A 265 -16.10 18.04 -20.39
CA ILE A 265 -17.51 18.40 -20.55
C ILE A 265 -17.74 19.84 -20.08
N ALA A 266 -17.17 20.25 -18.94
CA ALA A 266 -17.29 21.61 -18.44
C ALA A 266 -16.69 22.66 -19.40
N ILE A 267 -15.52 22.36 -19.99
CA ILE A 267 -14.89 23.21 -21.02
C ILE A 267 -15.78 23.26 -22.28
N ALA A 268 -16.26 22.12 -22.76
CA ALA A 268 -17.08 22.05 -23.96
C ALA A 268 -18.41 22.81 -23.80
N VAL A 269 -19.07 22.69 -22.64
CA VAL A 269 -20.29 23.43 -22.33
C VAL A 269 -20.02 24.94 -22.27
N SER A 270 -18.94 25.35 -21.60
CA SER A 270 -18.55 26.77 -21.50
C SER A 270 -18.23 27.35 -22.88
N PHE A 271 -17.50 26.61 -23.71
CA PHE A 271 -17.17 27.01 -25.07
C PHE A 271 -18.42 27.08 -25.96
N SER A 272 -19.33 26.09 -25.87
CA SER A 272 -20.60 26.08 -26.61
C SER A 272 -21.47 27.29 -26.26
N ALA A 273 -21.58 27.61 -24.96
CA ALA A 273 -22.32 28.80 -24.52
C ALA A 273 -21.70 30.10 -25.04
N LEU A 274 -20.37 30.21 -25.04
CA LEU A 274 -19.67 31.39 -25.56
C LEU A 274 -19.80 31.49 -27.09
N TRP A 275 -19.70 30.37 -27.80
CA TRP A 275 -19.89 30.27 -29.25
C TRP A 275 -21.30 30.70 -29.66
N LEU A 276 -22.33 30.21 -28.96
CA LEU A 276 -23.73 30.59 -29.23
C LEU A 276 -24.00 32.08 -28.99
N ARG A 277 -23.33 32.68 -27.98
CA ARG A 277 -23.40 34.13 -27.76
C ARG A 277 -22.68 34.91 -28.87
N ALA A 278 -21.52 34.43 -29.31
CA ALA A 278 -20.77 35.03 -30.43
C ALA A 278 -21.53 34.93 -31.75
N SER A 279 -22.18 33.80 -32.05
CA SER A 279 -22.96 33.64 -33.28
C SER A 279 -24.16 34.57 -33.31
N ARG A 280 -24.88 34.71 -32.18
CA ARG A 280 -25.98 35.69 -32.04
C ARG A 280 -25.51 37.13 -32.22
N GLN A 281 -24.31 37.46 -31.72
CA GLN A 281 -23.70 38.77 -31.90
C GLN A 281 -23.43 39.08 -33.38
N ILE A 282 -22.88 38.12 -34.12
CA ILE A 282 -22.61 38.25 -35.56
C ILE A 282 -23.92 38.32 -36.36
N GLU A 283 -24.90 37.48 -36.03
CA GLU A 283 -26.21 37.48 -36.69
C GLU A 283 -26.92 38.83 -36.53
N ALA A 284 -26.86 39.44 -35.34
CA ALA A 284 -27.39 40.78 -35.10
C ALA A 284 -26.72 41.84 -36.00
N LEU A 285 -25.40 41.76 -36.21
CA LEU A 285 -24.69 42.66 -37.12
C LEU A 285 -25.16 42.50 -38.56
N VAL A 286 -25.31 41.26 -39.02
CA VAL A 286 -25.79 40.95 -40.37
C VAL A 286 -27.22 41.46 -40.58
N GLN A 287 -28.10 41.27 -39.59
CA GLN A 287 -29.49 41.75 -39.66
C GLN A 287 -29.56 43.29 -39.68
N ALA A 288 -28.74 43.97 -38.87
CA ALA A 288 -28.65 45.43 -38.86
C ALA A 288 -28.22 45.99 -40.22
N ASP A 289 -27.18 45.40 -40.82
CA ASP A 289 -26.67 45.76 -42.14
C ASP A 289 -27.70 45.59 -43.25
N GLN A 290 -28.32 44.40 -43.34
CA GLN A 290 -29.34 44.10 -44.35
C GLN A 290 -30.55 45.04 -44.27
N ARG A 291 -31.01 45.36 -43.05
CA ARG A 291 -32.17 46.23 -42.85
C ARG A 291 -31.85 47.69 -43.16
N PHE A 292 -30.66 48.17 -42.78
CA PHE A 292 -30.21 49.50 -43.16
C PHE A 292 -30.14 49.64 -44.68
N HIS A 293 -29.60 48.66 -45.40
CA HIS A 293 -29.59 48.67 -46.86
C HIS A 293 -30.99 48.70 -47.50
N THR A 294 -32.00 48.12 -46.83
CA THR A 294 -33.37 48.09 -47.33
C THR A 294 -34.11 49.42 -47.10
N LEU A 295 -33.92 50.04 -45.94
CA LEU A 295 -34.66 51.24 -45.52
C LEU A 295 -33.90 52.55 -45.74
N ASN A 296 -32.58 52.47 -45.96
CA ASN A 296 -31.63 53.58 -46.05
C ASN A 296 -31.69 54.55 -44.85
N ALA A 297 -32.12 54.06 -43.69
CA ALA A 297 -32.28 54.81 -42.46
C ALA A 297 -31.99 53.92 -41.23
N ILE A 298 -31.47 54.52 -40.17
CA ILE A 298 -31.28 53.85 -38.88
C ILE A 298 -32.59 53.89 -38.11
N ASP A 299 -33.39 52.82 -38.23
CA ASP A 299 -34.62 52.67 -37.46
C ASP A 299 -34.37 52.06 -36.07
N GLY A 300 -35.44 51.97 -35.25
CA GLY A 300 -35.34 51.42 -33.90
C GLY A 300 -34.85 49.97 -33.84
N GLN A 301 -35.09 49.16 -34.88
CA GLN A 301 -34.63 47.77 -34.95
C GLN A 301 -33.14 47.68 -35.29
N VAL A 302 -32.67 48.47 -36.25
CA VAL A 302 -31.22 48.60 -36.56
C VAL A 302 -30.45 49.03 -35.30
N ALA A 303 -30.95 50.04 -34.56
CA ALA A 303 -30.33 50.49 -33.32
C ALA A 303 -30.36 49.44 -32.20
N GLN A 304 -31.37 48.56 -32.16
CA GLN A 304 -31.46 47.47 -31.18
C GLN A 304 -30.46 46.36 -31.50
N TRP A 305 -30.34 45.96 -32.77
CA TRP A 305 -29.40 44.94 -33.20
C TRP A 305 -27.94 45.39 -33.08
N LEU A 306 -27.65 46.65 -33.41
CA LEU A 306 -26.33 47.24 -33.14
C LEU A 306 -26.03 47.20 -31.65
N ARG A 307 -26.94 47.58 -30.76
CA ARG A 307 -26.73 47.46 -29.30
C ARG A 307 -26.50 46.02 -28.84
N ALA A 308 -27.26 45.05 -29.38
CA ALA A 308 -27.04 43.64 -29.09
C ALA A 308 -25.64 43.18 -29.53
N ALA A 309 -25.16 43.68 -30.67
CA ALA A 309 -23.81 43.42 -31.16
C ALA A 309 -22.72 44.08 -30.29
N HIS A 310 -22.95 45.29 -29.79
CA HIS A 310 -22.01 46.00 -28.89
C HIS A 310 -21.87 45.33 -27.51
N HIS A 311 -22.87 44.59 -27.05
CA HIS A 311 -22.82 43.90 -25.75
C HIS A 311 -22.37 42.43 -25.83
N GLY A 312 -22.01 41.94 -27.03
CA GLY A 312 -21.58 40.55 -27.19
C GLY A 312 -20.13 40.29 -26.72
N PRO A 313 -19.77 39.01 -26.51
CA PRO A 313 -18.52 38.63 -25.86
C PRO A 313 -17.27 38.85 -26.74
N VAL A 314 -17.43 38.98 -28.06
CA VAL A 314 -16.30 39.06 -29.00
C VAL A 314 -15.93 40.52 -29.26
N GLU A 315 -14.72 40.92 -28.87
CA GLU A 315 -14.19 42.30 -29.04
C GLU A 315 -14.17 42.74 -30.49
N SER A 316 -13.72 41.89 -31.42
CA SER A 316 -13.65 42.24 -32.84
C SER A 316 -15.03 42.47 -33.45
N ALA A 317 -16.05 41.73 -33.02
CA ALA A 317 -17.43 41.96 -33.43
C ALA A 317 -18.00 43.26 -32.84
N ARG A 318 -17.58 43.65 -31.63
CA ARG A 318 -17.91 44.97 -31.05
C ARG A 318 -17.32 46.11 -31.87
N GLN A 319 -16.03 46.02 -32.22
CA GLN A 319 -15.37 47.00 -33.11
C GLN A 319 -16.00 47.06 -34.50
N LEU A 320 -16.47 45.91 -35.02
CA LEU A 320 -17.21 45.88 -36.28
C LEU A 320 -18.58 46.55 -36.15
N ALA A 321 -19.25 46.41 -35.00
CA ALA A 321 -20.48 47.13 -34.69
C ALA A 321 -20.26 48.65 -34.68
N ASP A 322 -19.21 49.12 -34.01
CA ASP A 322 -18.85 50.55 -33.95
C ASP A 322 -18.60 51.12 -35.34
N SER A 323 -17.80 50.43 -36.16
CA SER A 323 -17.47 50.90 -37.51
C SER A 323 -18.66 50.86 -38.46
N LEU A 324 -19.51 49.83 -38.36
CA LEU A 324 -20.75 49.73 -39.11
C LEU A 324 -21.73 50.86 -38.74
N GLU A 325 -21.90 51.14 -37.45
CA GLU A 325 -22.76 52.23 -36.97
C GLU A 325 -22.27 53.60 -37.46
N GLN A 326 -20.97 53.86 -37.38
CA GLN A 326 -20.38 55.09 -37.91
C GLN A 326 -20.63 55.24 -39.42
N HIS A 327 -20.48 54.16 -40.18
CA HIS A 327 -20.74 54.15 -41.61
C HIS A 327 -22.21 54.42 -41.94
N MET A 328 -23.15 53.75 -41.25
CA MET A 328 -24.58 53.97 -41.41
C MET A 328 -24.99 55.42 -41.11
N ARG A 329 -24.43 56.02 -40.05
CA ARG A 329 -24.70 57.42 -39.69
C ARG A 329 -24.18 58.40 -40.74
N ALA A 330 -22.98 58.15 -41.28
CA ALA A 330 -22.42 58.98 -42.35
C ALA A 330 -23.25 58.91 -43.63
N THR A 331 -23.70 57.71 -44.02
CA THR A 331 -24.53 57.51 -45.22
C THR A 331 -25.92 58.13 -45.07
N ALA A 332 -26.56 57.98 -43.91
CA ALA A 332 -27.87 58.59 -43.64
C ALA A 332 -27.81 60.13 -43.69
N ALA A 333 -26.78 60.74 -43.09
CA ALA A 333 -26.59 62.20 -43.12
C ALA A 333 -26.34 62.74 -44.54
N GLY A 334 -25.69 61.96 -45.41
CA GLY A 334 -25.46 62.33 -46.80
C GLY A 334 -26.73 62.37 -47.67
N HIS A 335 -27.78 61.64 -47.29
CA HIS A 335 -29.07 61.60 -48.00
C HIS A 335 -30.00 62.76 -47.61
N GLU A 336 -29.80 63.39 -46.45
CA GLU A 336 -30.55 64.57 -46.00
C GLU A 336 -29.96 65.90 -46.50
N ALA A 337 -28.85 65.90 -47.25
CA ALA A 337 -28.32 67.10 -47.87
C ALA A 337 -29.35 67.67 -48.85
N PRO A 338 -29.98 68.83 -48.54
CA PRO A 338 -31.10 69.33 -49.31
C PRO A 338 -30.62 69.73 -50.70
N THR A 339 -31.38 69.35 -51.71
CA THR A 339 -31.45 70.02 -53.01
C THR A 339 -31.60 71.51 -52.74
N SER A 340 -30.47 72.23 -52.70
CA SER A 340 -30.47 73.68 -52.53
C SER A 340 -31.35 74.25 -53.64
N PRO A 341 -32.41 75.01 -53.32
CA PRO A 341 -33.21 75.64 -54.35
C PRO A 341 -32.29 76.59 -55.11
N ARG A 342 -32.08 76.32 -56.41
CA ARG A 342 -31.44 77.27 -57.32
C ARG A 342 -32.27 78.56 -57.27
N LEU A 343 -31.71 79.59 -56.64
CA LEU A 343 -32.21 80.95 -56.78
C LEU A 343 -32.22 81.31 -58.28
N PRO A 344 -33.32 81.86 -58.81
CA PRO A 344 -33.35 82.36 -60.18
C PRO A 344 -32.39 83.54 -60.34
N PRO A 345 -31.72 83.68 -61.50
CA PRO A 345 -30.95 84.88 -61.81
C PRO A 345 -31.92 86.00 -62.19
N ASP A 346 -32.06 87.00 -61.32
CA ASP A 346 -32.76 88.24 -61.65
C ASP A 346 -31.81 89.30 -62.22
N ALA A 347 -32.30 89.90 -63.31
CA ALA A 347 -32.04 91.22 -63.91
C ALA A 347 -30.71 91.48 -64.63
#